data_AF-A0AAJ1LCV3-F1
#
_entry.id   AF-A0AAJ1LCV3-F1
#
_cell.length_a   1.000
_cell.length_b   1.000
_cell.length_c   1.000
_cell.angle_alpha   90.00
_cell.angle_beta   90.00
_cell.angle_gamma   90.00
#
_symmetry.space_group_name_H-M   'P 1'
#
loop_
_entity.id
_entity.type
_entity.pdbx_description
1 polymer ?
#
loop_
_entity_poly.entity_id
_entity_poly.type
_entity_poly.pdbx_seq_one_letter_code
_entity_poly.pdbx_strand_id
1 'polypeptide(L)' 'DGSPSCGVDYTCFGNWYGSFENREDLDQTLASCKFDKGNGVFIDVLKEMLSENKIEDKVKVTALFAEEREKCLSILE' A
#
# COMPACT_ATOMS: atom_id res chain seq x y z
N ASP A 1 9.60 -9.89 -2.93
CA ASP A 1 10.41 -9.32 -4.02
C ASP A 1 9.59 -8.83 -5.21
N GLY A 2 8.25 -8.86 -5.17
CA GLY A 2 7.45 -7.98 -6.04
C GLY A 2 7.60 -6.51 -5.62
N SER A 3 7.41 -5.57 -6.56
CA SER A 3 7.42 -4.13 -6.28
C SER A 3 6.52 -3.83 -5.08
N PRO A 4 7.03 -3.22 -4.00
CA PRO A 4 6.24 -3.05 -2.81
C PRO A 4 5.14 -2.04 -3.12
N SER A 5 3.89 -2.48 -3.01
CA SER A 5 2.78 -1.59 -3.20
C SER A 5 2.89 -0.44 -2.20
N CYS A 6 2.67 0.79 -2.69
CA CYS A 6 2.88 2.03 -1.92
C CYS A 6 1.56 2.65 -1.43
N GLY A 7 0.44 1.96 -1.63
CA GLY A 7 -0.87 2.41 -1.18
C GLY A 7 -0.91 2.62 0.33
N VAL A 8 -1.46 3.75 0.78
CA VAL A 8 -1.51 4.07 2.23
C VAL A 8 -2.80 3.61 2.86
N ASP A 9 -3.94 3.90 2.23
CA ASP A 9 -5.26 3.53 2.73
C ASP A 9 -5.98 2.51 1.83
N TYR A 10 -5.55 2.48 0.57
CA TYR A 10 -6.01 1.55 -0.45
C TYR A 10 -4.80 1.09 -1.22
N THR A 11 -4.77 -0.18 -1.58
CA THR A 11 -3.68 -0.76 -2.35
C THR A 11 -4.18 -1.90 -3.23
N CYS A 12 -3.35 -2.32 -4.17
CA CYS A 12 -3.58 -3.54 -4.91
C CYS A 12 -2.90 -4.70 -4.19
N PHE A 13 -3.65 -5.75 -3.93
CA PHE A 13 -3.19 -7.00 -3.35
C PHE A 13 -3.18 -8.10 -4.39
N GLY A 14 -2.32 -9.09 -4.17
CA GLY A 14 -2.45 -10.40 -4.78
C GLY A 14 -1.14 -11.17 -4.70
N ASN A 15 -1.13 -12.34 -5.33
CA ASN A 15 -0.07 -13.34 -5.23
C ASN A 15 1.05 -13.08 -6.24
N TRP A 16 1.51 -11.83 -6.33
CA TRP A 16 2.28 -11.39 -7.48
C TRP A 16 3.69 -11.91 -7.33
N TYR A 17 4.34 -11.77 -6.15
CA TYR A 17 5.73 -12.17 -5.88
C TYR A 17 6.73 -11.69 -6.97
N GLY A 18 8.03 -11.86 -6.79
CA GLY A 18 9.15 -11.45 -7.67
C GLY A 18 8.90 -10.92 -9.09
N SER A 19 9.63 -11.50 -10.04
CA SER A 19 9.46 -11.17 -11.46
C SER A 19 8.29 -11.95 -12.05
N PHE A 20 7.64 -11.38 -13.07
CA PHE A 20 6.67 -12.07 -13.91
C PHE A 20 7.31 -12.84 -15.07
N GLU A 21 8.60 -12.64 -15.33
CA GLU A 21 9.30 -13.31 -16.42
C GLU A 21 9.29 -14.84 -16.25
N ASN A 22 9.00 -15.56 -17.34
CA ASN A 22 8.98 -17.02 -17.43
C ASN A 22 8.06 -17.74 -16.43
N ARG A 23 7.00 -17.08 -15.94
CA ARG A 23 5.97 -17.75 -15.13
C ARG A 23 5.03 -18.59 -15.97
N GLU A 24 4.83 -19.83 -15.54
CA GLU A 24 3.84 -20.73 -16.10
C GLU A 24 2.40 -20.36 -15.67
N ASP A 25 2.25 -19.68 -14.53
CA ASP A 25 0.99 -19.33 -13.89
C ASP A 25 0.65 -17.83 -14.00
N LEU A 26 1.18 -17.14 -15.02
CA LEU A 26 1.04 -15.69 -15.15
C LEU A 26 -0.42 -15.23 -15.12
N ASP A 27 -1.31 -15.88 -15.87
CA ASP A 27 -2.72 -15.51 -15.91
C ASP A 27 -3.40 -15.65 -14.53
N GLN A 28 -3.05 -16.69 -13.78
CA GLN A 28 -3.57 -16.91 -12.42
C GLN A 28 -3.02 -15.87 -11.45
N THR A 29 -1.73 -15.53 -11.59
CA THR A 29 -1.07 -14.48 -10.82
C THR A 29 -1.76 -13.13 -11.05
N LEU A 30 -2.01 -12.75 -12.30
CA LEU A 30 -2.68 -11.50 -12.65
C LEU A 30 -4.15 -11.49 -12.19
N ALA A 31 -4.86 -12.60 -12.32
CA ALA A 31 -6.24 -12.75 -11.85
C ALA A 31 -6.39 -12.62 -10.33
N SER A 32 -5.31 -12.81 -9.57
CA SER A 32 -5.31 -12.62 -8.11
C SER A 32 -5.30 -11.14 -7.68
N CYS A 33 -5.08 -10.21 -8.62
CA CYS A 33 -5.04 -8.79 -8.35
C CYS A 33 -6.42 -8.27 -7.88
N LYS A 34 -6.45 -7.67 -6.69
CA LYS A 34 -7.63 -6.99 -6.15
C LYS A 34 -7.26 -5.62 -5.60
N PHE A 35 -8.09 -4.62 -5.87
CA PHE A 35 -8.00 -3.32 -5.22
C PHE A 35 -8.88 -3.33 -3.98
N ASP A 36 -8.32 -3.04 -2.81
CA ASP A 36 -9.04 -3.09 -1.54
C ASP A 36 -8.41 -2.13 -0.51
N LYS A 37 -9.09 -1.94 0.62
CA LYS A 37 -8.59 -1.15 1.75
C LYS A 37 -7.40 -1.82 2.41
N GLY A 38 -6.39 -1.02 2.72
CA GLY A 38 -5.21 -1.44 3.48
C GLY A 38 -3.92 -0.78 2.97
N ASN A 39 -2.86 -1.00 3.73
CA ASN A 39 -1.53 -0.52 3.38
C ASN A 39 -0.90 -1.45 2.36
N GLY A 40 -0.10 -0.89 1.47
CA GLY A 40 0.87 -1.64 0.71
C GLY A 40 2.11 -1.96 1.54
N VAL A 41 2.85 -2.97 1.11
CA VAL A 41 4.00 -3.52 1.87
C VAL A 41 5.04 -2.43 2.19
N PHE A 42 5.26 -1.48 1.27
CA PHE A 42 6.16 -0.35 1.55
C PHE A 42 5.69 0.49 2.74
N ILE A 43 4.39 0.78 2.79
CA ILE A 43 3.79 1.59 3.84
C ILE A 43 3.73 0.83 5.17
N ASP A 44 3.50 -0.49 5.15
CA ASP A 44 3.57 -1.31 6.37
C ASP A 44 4.96 -1.25 7.01
N VAL A 45 6.00 -1.52 6.22
CA VAL A 45 7.39 -1.45 6.71
C VAL A 45 7.73 -0.03 7.17
N LEU A 46 7.30 1.00 6.44
CA LEU A 46 7.51 2.39 6.86
C LEU A 46 6.84 2.67 8.21
N LYS A 47 5.59 2.25 8.42
CA LYS A 47 4.86 2.42 9.69
C LYS A 47 5.55 1.66 10.83
N GLU A 48 6.05 0.46 10.58
CA GLU A 48 6.85 -0.30 11.55
C GLU A 48 8.12 0.47 11.93
N MET A 49 8.87 0.99 10.95
CA MET A 49 10.06 1.81 11.22
C MET A 49 9.73 3.08 12.02
N LEU A 50 8.62 3.75 11.74
CA LEU A 50 8.18 4.93 12.52
C LEU A 50 7.87 4.56 13.98
N SER A 51 7.24 3.41 14.19
CA SER A 51 6.94 2.85 15.52
C SER A 51 8.21 2.52 16.28
N GLU A 52 9.14 1.79 15.67
CA GLU A 52 10.44 1.43 16.27
C GLU A 52 11.24 2.66 16.71
N ASN A 53 11.13 3.76 15.95
CA ASN A 53 11.80 5.03 16.25
C ASN A 53 10.99 5.97 17.16
N LYS A 54 9.78 5.59 17.60
CA LYS A 54 8.89 6.39 18.47
C LYS A 54 8.56 7.77 17.88
N ILE A 55 8.29 7.81 16.57
CA ILE A 55 7.94 9.03 15.84
C ILE A 55 6.62 8.90 15.05
N GLU A 56 5.93 7.77 15.21
CA GLU A 56 4.62 7.49 14.61
C GLU A 56 3.53 8.51 14.98
N ASP A 57 3.64 9.14 16.15
CA ASP A 57 2.76 10.21 16.63
C ASP A 57 3.06 11.58 15.99
N LYS A 58 4.30 11.76 15.49
CA LYS A 58 4.77 13.00 14.88
C LYS A 58 4.63 13.02 13.36
N VAL A 59 4.62 11.84 12.74
CA VAL A 59 4.57 11.69 11.28
C VAL A 59 3.26 10.99 10.89
N LYS A 60 2.28 11.79 10.48
CA LYS A 60 1.00 11.27 9.98
C LYS A 60 1.17 10.72 8.57
N VAL A 61 0.98 9.41 8.40
CA VAL A 61 1.00 8.73 7.10
C VAL A 61 -0.45 8.54 6.62
N THR A 62 -0.85 9.24 5.55
CA THR A 62 -2.19 9.15 4.96
C THR A 62 -2.14 9.31 3.43
N ALA A 63 -3.13 8.77 2.71
CA ALA A 63 -3.30 9.03 1.27
C ALA A 63 -4.37 10.09 0.99
N LEU A 64 -4.12 10.84 -0.07
CA LEU A 64 -5.12 11.66 -0.75
C LEU A 64 -5.91 10.75 -1.67
N PHE A 65 -7.18 10.50 -1.34
CA PHE A 65 -8.08 9.76 -2.20
C PHE A 65 -9.18 10.69 -2.68
N ALA A 66 -9.20 10.96 -3.99
CA ALA A 66 -10.01 12.03 -4.57
C ALA A 66 -11.53 11.83 -4.35
N GLU A 67 -11.99 10.59 -4.31
CA GLU A 67 -13.39 10.26 -4.05
C GLU A 67 -13.78 10.51 -2.58
N GLU A 68 -12.81 10.59 -1.66
CA GLU A 68 -13.00 10.90 -0.24
C GLU A 68 -12.55 12.34 0.07
N ARG A 69 -13.23 13.33 -0.50
CA ARG A 69 -12.87 14.76 -0.39
C ARG A 69 -12.66 15.25 1.05
N GLU A 70 -13.52 14.83 1.98
CA GLU A 70 -13.44 15.19 3.41
C GLU A 70 -12.07 14.84 4.00
N LYS A 71 -11.53 13.68 3.62
CA LYS A 71 -10.21 13.21 4.08
C LYS A 71 -9.10 14.14 3.61
N CYS A 72 -9.15 14.56 2.35
CA CYS A 72 -8.17 15.51 1.79
C CYS A 72 -8.22 16.86 2.52
N LEU A 73 -9.41 17.31 2.93
CA LEU A 73 -9.59 18.58 3.64
C LEU A 73 -9.11 18.51 5.10
N SER A 74 -9.33 17.38 5.79
CA SER A 74 -8.87 17.16 7.17
C SER A 74 -7.35 17.13 7.38
N ILE A 75 -6.56 17.25 6.30
CA ILE A 75 -5.10 17.34 6.36
C ILE A 75 -4.64 18.80 6.54
N LEU A 76 -5.50 19.77 6.21
CA LEU A 76 -5.22 21.20 6.35
C LEU A 76 -5.60 21.75 7.74
N GLU A 77 -6.31 20.95 8.55
CA GLU A 77 -6.72 21.25 9.92
C GLU A 77 -5.67 20.74 10.93
#